data_AF-A0AAD5DBW4-F1
#
_entry.id   AF-A0AAD5DBW4-F1
#
_cell.length_a   1.000
_cell.length_b   1.000
_cell.length_c   1.000
_cell.angle_alpha   90.00
_cell.angle_beta   90.00
_cell.angle_gamma   90.00
#
_symmetry.space_group_name_H-M   'P 1'
#
loop_
_entity.id
_entity.type
_entity.pdbx_description
1 polymer ?
#
loop_
_entity_poly.entity_id
_entity_poly.type
_entity_poly.pdbx_seq_one_letter_code
_entity_poly.pdbx_strand_id
1 'polypeptide(L)'
;MGLQMNSTSHPLHLCHLNKSTLIINRLYTLFHSIAITILIFYRISSILTLLHSKNQPLIPHLLIFISELTLSFIWFLSQSFLWRPITRTVVPERLPEDDQLPPIDVFICTADPRAEPPLGVMNTVISAMALNYPAEKLSVYLSDDGGCTVTLEAMREALKFAKMWVPFCNKYGVKTVCPEAYFTKGEVEDEVTLDSHEFGDDKHRIKEEYELFAQKVTLMSESESCISNKDHSAVVEVMVDKGMHDQRKMPLLVYVSREKRPCHPHHFKAGSLNVLLRVSSLISNSPYILGLDCDMYCNDKNSAREAMCFHLDPKLSSSLAFVQFPQTFHNISKHDIYESQLRCTFKVGFRYFSVTEDFFTSIHMHSKHWLSVYHMPSRPSFMGSCTTNLNDLLIQGTRWTAGLIEVALSKFSPLIYGPSRMPILQSFCYAWLAFFPMTCISLWIIATVPLLSLLNHITIYPKVRNK
;
A
#
# COMPACT_ATOMS: atom_id res chain seq x y z
N MET A 1 -23.46 16.22 12.91
CA MET A 1 -23.70 17.67 13.01
C MET A 1 -23.08 18.30 11.78
N GLY A 2 -23.88 18.74 10.81
CA GLY A 2 -23.39 19.16 9.50
C GLY A 2 -22.80 20.56 9.56
N LEU A 3 -21.49 20.68 9.28
CA LEU A 3 -20.86 21.98 9.04
C LEU A 3 -21.38 22.54 7.71
N GLN A 4 -22.23 23.56 7.80
CA GLN A 4 -22.60 24.42 6.67
C GLN A 4 -21.39 25.29 6.32
N MET A 5 -20.50 24.79 5.45
CA MET A 5 -19.48 25.64 4.84
C MET A 5 -20.09 26.43 3.68
N ASN A 6 -19.92 27.76 3.74
CA ASN A 6 -20.36 28.72 2.73
C ASN A 6 -19.93 28.32 1.31
N SER A 7 -20.84 28.52 0.35
CA SER A 7 -20.71 28.16 -1.08
C SER A 7 -19.67 28.95 -1.88
N THR A 8 -18.69 29.57 -1.22
CA THR A 8 -17.63 30.41 -1.82
C THR A 8 -16.23 29.85 -1.56
N SER A 9 -16.09 28.60 -1.10
CA SER A 9 -14.78 27.98 -0.88
C SER A 9 -14.12 27.56 -2.19
N HIS A 10 -12.87 27.99 -2.38
CA HIS A 10 -12.02 27.48 -3.45
C HIS A 10 -11.85 25.96 -3.33
N PRO A 11 -11.70 25.21 -4.45
CA PRO A 11 -11.58 23.77 -4.38
C PRO A 11 -10.33 23.34 -3.60
N LEU A 12 -10.48 22.35 -2.72
CA LEU A 12 -9.39 21.74 -1.92
C LEU A 12 -8.50 20.82 -2.76
N HIS A 13 -9.06 20.27 -3.83
CA HIS A 13 -8.33 19.45 -4.80
C HIS A 13 -8.76 19.75 -6.24
N LEU A 14 -7.86 19.54 -7.17
CA LEU A 14 -8.10 19.66 -8.61
C LEU A 14 -7.91 18.32 -9.29
N CYS A 15 -8.77 18.03 -10.27
CA CYS A 15 -8.75 16.80 -11.04
C CYS A 15 -8.35 17.13 -12.48
N HIS A 16 -7.18 16.64 -12.91
CA HIS A 16 -6.62 16.91 -14.22
C HIS A 16 -6.78 15.67 -15.11
N LEU A 17 -7.42 15.87 -16.27
CA LEU A 17 -7.56 14.83 -17.29
C LEU A 17 -6.48 15.05 -18.36
N ASN A 18 -5.57 14.09 -18.50
CA ASN A 18 -4.59 14.12 -19.58
C ASN A 18 -5.25 13.64 -20.89
N LYS A 19 -5.77 14.60 -21.67
CA LYS A 19 -6.48 14.32 -22.93
C LYS A 19 -5.59 13.61 -23.96
N SER A 20 -4.33 14.00 -24.08
CA SER A 20 -3.39 13.41 -25.03
C SER A 20 -3.13 11.95 -24.71
N THR A 21 -2.80 11.62 -23.46
CA THR A 21 -2.61 10.23 -23.02
C THR A 21 -3.88 9.41 -23.18
N LEU A 22 -5.05 9.97 -22.89
CA LEU A 22 -6.33 9.30 -23.11
C LEU A 22 -6.53 8.90 -24.59
N ILE A 23 -6.25 9.80 -25.53
CA ILE A 23 -6.40 9.53 -26.96
C ILE A 23 -5.39 8.46 -27.40
N ILE A 24 -4.13 8.61 -27.00
CA ILE A 24 -3.06 7.66 -27.32
C ILE A 24 -3.41 6.26 -26.81
N ASN A 25 -3.84 6.14 -25.56
CA ASN A 25 -4.20 4.86 -24.95
C ASN A 25 -5.36 4.19 -25.69
N ARG A 26 -6.39 4.94 -26.06
CA ARG A 26 -7.55 4.39 -26.79
C ARG A 26 -7.19 3.94 -28.20
N LEU A 27 -6.35 4.69 -28.91
CA LEU A 27 -5.82 4.28 -30.20
C LEU A 27 -4.97 3.02 -30.07
N TYR A 28 -4.08 2.97 -29.08
CA TYR A 28 -3.28 1.80 -28.76
C TYR A 28 -4.17 0.57 -28.51
N THR A 29 -5.19 0.68 -27.66
CA THR A 29 -6.16 -0.39 -27.39
C THR A 29 -6.87 -0.83 -28.66
N LEU A 30 -7.29 0.10 -29.52
CA LEU A 30 -7.95 -0.24 -30.79
C LEU A 30 -7.03 -1.04 -31.72
N PHE A 31 -5.81 -0.55 -31.98
CA PHE A 31 -4.85 -1.22 -32.85
C PHE A 31 -4.49 -2.63 -32.36
N HIS A 32 -4.23 -2.78 -31.05
CA HIS A 32 -3.91 -4.08 -30.47
C HIS A 32 -5.11 -5.03 -30.49
N SER A 33 -6.34 -4.53 -30.26
CA SER A 33 -7.55 -5.35 -30.35
C SER A 33 -7.76 -5.90 -31.76
N ILE A 34 -7.47 -5.11 -32.80
CA ILE A 34 -7.51 -5.55 -34.19
C ILE A 34 -6.47 -6.66 -34.43
N ALA A 35 -5.23 -6.46 -33.99
CA ALA A 35 -4.17 -7.45 -34.14
C ALA A 35 -4.50 -8.78 -33.45
N ILE A 36 -5.02 -8.72 -32.22
CA ILE A 36 -5.48 -9.91 -31.46
C ILE A 36 -6.62 -10.61 -32.19
N THR A 37 -7.59 -9.85 -32.74
CA THR A 37 -8.70 -10.43 -33.50
C THR A 37 -8.22 -11.16 -34.75
N ILE A 38 -7.27 -10.58 -35.49
CA ILE A 38 -6.65 -11.22 -36.66
C ILE A 38 -5.91 -12.50 -36.24
N LEU A 39 -5.16 -12.46 -35.14
CA LEU A 39 -4.44 -13.61 -34.60
C LEU A 39 -5.39 -14.75 -34.23
N ILE A 40 -6.48 -14.45 -33.51
CA ILE A 40 -7.51 -15.43 -33.11
C ILE A 40 -8.16 -16.04 -34.36
N PHE A 41 -8.53 -15.21 -35.34
CA PHE A 41 -9.10 -15.70 -36.60
C PHE A 41 -8.14 -16.64 -37.35
N TYR A 42 -6.86 -16.28 -37.42
CA TYR A 42 -5.82 -17.11 -38.01
C TYR A 42 -5.68 -18.45 -37.28
N ARG A 43 -5.65 -18.44 -35.94
CA ARG A 43 -5.53 -19.66 -35.12
C ARG A 43 -6.72 -20.60 -35.29
N ILE A 44 -7.93 -20.06 -35.27
CA ILE A 44 -9.15 -20.84 -35.52
C ILE A 44 -9.09 -21.48 -36.91
N SER A 45 -8.75 -20.71 -37.95
CA SER A 45 -8.63 -21.22 -39.32
C SER A 45 -7.57 -22.33 -39.45
N SER A 46 -6.42 -22.16 -38.78
CA SER A 46 -5.34 -23.14 -38.75
C SER A 46 -5.77 -24.44 -38.06
N ILE A 47 -6.45 -24.35 -36.91
CA ILE A 47 -6.98 -25.51 -36.17
C ILE A 47 -8.05 -26.24 -37.00
N LEU A 48 -8.95 -25.52 -37.68
CA LEU A 48 -9.97 -26.13 -38.54
C LEU A 48 -9.32 -26.88 -39.72
N THR A 49 -8.29 -26.31 -40.34
CA THR A 49 -7.53 -26.95 -41.42
C THR A 49 -6.81 -28.22 -40.92
N LEU A 50 -6.29 -28.18 -39.69
CA LEU A 50 -5.64 -29.33 -39.05
C LEU A 50 -6.63 -30.46 -38.77
N LEU A 51 -7.82 -30.14 -38.25
CA LEU A 51 -8.89 -31.10 -37.99
C LEU A 51 -9.32 -31.83 -39.27
N HIS A 52 -9.34 -31.12 -40.40
CA HIS A 52 -9.70 -31.70 -41.70
C HIS A 52 -8.59 -32.59 -42.29
N SER A 53 -7.32 -32.17 -42.16
CA SER A 53 -6.18 -32.87 -42.78
C SER A 53 -5.61 -34.02 -41.97
N LYS A 54 -5.82 -34.09 -40.65
CA LYS A 54 -5.30 -35.12 -39.71
C LYS A 54 -3.78 -35.40 -39.78
N ASN A 55 -2.99 -34.50 -40.36
CA ASN A 55 -1.58 -34.73 -40.65
C ASN A 55 -0.62 -34.38 -39.49
N GLN A 56 -1.08 -33.67 -38.46
CA GLN A 56 -0.26 -33.24 -37.32
C GLN A 56 -1.03 -33.36 -36.00
N PRO A 57 -0.34 -33.46 -34.85
CA PRO A 57 -1.00 -33.54 -33.55
C PRO A 57 -1.70 -32.23 -33.19
N LEU A 58 -2.96 -32.34 -32.75
CA LEU A 58 -3.82 -31.20 -32.42
C LEU A 58 -3.47 -30.53 -31.09
N ILE A 59 -2.98 -31.30 -30.12
CA ILE A 59 -2.76 -30.86 -28.73
C ILE A 59 -1.84 -29.64 -28.64
N PRO A 60 -0.66 -29.58 -29.29
CA PRO A 60 0.21 -28.41 -29.23
C PRO A 60 -0.45 -27.13 -29.74
N HIS A 61 -1.27 -27.22 -30.80
CA HIS A 61 -1.98 -26.06 -31.34
C HIS A 61 -3.07 -25.56 -30.39
N LEU A 62 -3.81 -26.47 -29.75
CA LEU A 62 -4.82 -26.11 -28.75
C LEU A 62 -4.19 -25.47 -27.51
N LEU A 63 -3.08 -26.03 -27.01
CA LEU A 63 -2.38 -25.48 -25.84
C LEU A 63 -1.89 -24.05 -26.11
N ILE A 64 -1.24 -23.82 -27.26
CA ILE A 64 -0.79 -22.47 -27.64
C ILE A 64 -1.96 -21.52 -27.80
N PHE A 65 -3.06 -21.97 -28.42
CA PHE A 65 -4.24 -21.13 -28.59
C PHE A 65 -4.91 -20.76 -27.25
N ILE A 66 -5.03 -21.71 -26.31
CA ILE A 66 -5.52 -21.44 -24.95
C ILE A 66 -4.64 -20.39 -24.25
N SER A 67 -3.31 -20.52 -24.37
CA SER A 67 -2.38 -19.54 -23.79
C SER A 67 -2.55 -18.15 -24.37
N GLU A 68 -2.66 -18.04 -25.69
CA GLU A 68 -2.90 -16.77 -26.39
C GLU A 68 -4.25 -16.15 -26.00
N LEU A 69 -5.31 -16.96 -25.84
CA LEU A 69 -6.61 -16.49 -25.37
C LEU A 69 -6.56 -15.96 -23.94
N THR A 70 -5.91 -16.68 -23.02
CA THR A 70 -5.74 -16.24 -21.63
C THR A 70 -4.93 -14.95 -21.56
N LEU A 71 -3.82 -14.85 -22.29
CA LEU A 71 -3.01 -13.61 -22.31
C LEU A 71 -3.79 -12.45 -22.92
N SER A 72 -4.54 -12.69 -24.01
CA SER A 72 -5.40 -11.69 -24.64
C SER A 72 -6.51 -11.21 -23.70
N PHE A 73 -7.08 -12.12 -22.91
CA PHE A 73 -8.09 -11.81 -21.91
C PHE A 73 -7.53 -10.94 -20.77
N ILE A 74 -6.38 -11.31 -20.21
CA ILE A 74 -5.71 -10.51 -19.18
C ILE A 74 -5.30 -9.14 -19.75
N TRP A 75 -4.78 -9.09 -20.97
CA TRP A 75 -4.48 -7.83 -21.64
C TRP A 75 -5.75 -6.96 -21.84
N PHE A 76 -6.87 -7.56 -22.23
CA PHE A 76 -8.13 -6.84 -22.40
C PHE A 76 -8.61 -6.22 -21.09
N LEU A 77 -8.55 -6.96 -19.98
CA LEU A 77 -8.91 -6.45 -18.65
C LEU A 77 -8.00 -5.28 -18.24
N SER A 78 -6.71 -5.31 -18.60
CA SER A 78 -5.76 -4.23 -18.25
C SER A 78 -6.06 -2.89 -18.94
N GLN A 79 -6.79 -2.91 -20.07
CA GLN A 79 -7.16 -1.69 -20.80
C GLN A 79 -8.06 -0.78 -19.97
N SER A 80 -8.77 -1.32 -18.98
CA SER A 80 -9.60 -0.57 -18.05
C SER A 80 -8.83 0.52 -17.30
N PHE A 81 -7.57 0.26 -16.91
CA PHE A 81 -6.70 1.23 -16.24
C PHE A 81 -6.32 2.40 -17.15
N LEU A 82 -6.16 2.13 -18.44
CA LEU A 82 -5.65 3.08 -19.43
C LEU A 82 -6.77 3.92 -20.08
N TRP A 83 -8.04 3.57 -19.84
CA TRP A 83 -9.18 4.13 -20.55
C TRP A 83 -9.44 5.63 -20.28
N ARG A 84 -9.16 6.07 -19.04
CA ARG A 84 -9.34 7.46 -18.59
C ARG A 84 -8.37 7.80 -17.45
N PRO A 85 -7.07 7.99 -17.76
CA PRO A 85 -6.08 8.34 -16.74
C PRO A 85 -6.36 9.74 -16.19
N ILE A 86 -6.37 9.86 -14.86
CA ILE A 86 -6.65 11.10 -14.13
C ILE A 86 -5.54 11.32 -13.13
N THR A 87 -5.06 12.55 -13.02
CA THR A 87 -4.17 13.00 -11.95
C THR A 87 -4.90 13.98 -11.04
N ARG A 88 -4.50 14.03 -9.77
CA ARG A 88 -5.09 14.94 -8.78
C ARG A 88 -4.00 15.75 -8.10
N THR A 89 -4.29 17.01 -7.81
CA THR A 89 -3.43 17.89 -7.02
C THR A 89 -4.23 18.42 -5.85
N VAL A 90 -3.62 18.47 -4.67
CA VAL A 90 -4.24 18.97 -3.43
C VAL A 90 -3.65 20.32 -3.06
N VAL A 91 -4.40 21.12 -2.30
CA VAL A 91 -3.96 22.42 -1.78
C VAL A 91 -4.26 22.47 -0.28
N PRO A 92 -3.38 21.90 0.57
CA PRO A 92 -3.60 21.82 2.02
C PRO A 92 -3.77 23.17 2.71
N GLU A 93 -3.24 24.25 2.13
CA GLU A 93 -3.34 25.62 2.65
C GLU A 93 -4.78 26.16 2.67
N ARG A 94 -5.69 25.52 1.92
CA ARG A 94 -7.11 25.88 1.88
C ARG A 94 -7.97 25.10 2.87
N LEU A 95 -7.36 24.19 3.63
CA LEU A 95 -8.08 23.47 4.67
C LEU A 95 -8.58 24.46 5.74
N PRO A 96 -9.63 24.08 6.49
CA PRO A 96 -10.06 24.83 7.67
C PRO A 96 -8.92 25.00 8.67
N GLU A 97 -9.10 25.96 9.58
CA GLU A 97 -8.22 26.14 10.72
C GLU A 97 -8.15 24.85 11.57
N ASP A 98 -7.04 24.73 12.31
CA ASP A 98 -6.68 23.53 13.06
C ASP A 98 -7.76 23.11 14.09
N ASP A 99 -8.50 24.07 14.64
CA ASP A 99 -9.63 23.87 15.55
C ASP A 99 -10.87 23.25 14.88
N GLN A 100 -11.01 23.38 13.56
CA GLN A 100 -12.12 22.83 12.77
C GLN A 100 -11.80 21.48 12.11
N LEU A 101 -10.54 21.06 12.11
CA LEU A 101 -10.15 19.76 11.55
C LEU A 101 -10.76 18.58 12.35
N PRO A 102 -11.12 17.46 11.72
CA PRO A 102 -11.62 16.28 12.43
C PRO A 102 -10.47 15.51 13.12
N PRO A 103 -10.72 14.72 14.17
CA PRO A 103 -9.68 13.85 14.71
C PRO A 103 -9.36 12.67 13.78
N ILE A 104 -8.11 12.20 13.85
CA ILE A 104 -7.55 11.10 13.05
C ILE A 104 -6.85 10.12 13.98
N ASP A 105 -7.16 8.83 13.81
CA ASP A 105 -6.41 7.75 14.44
C ASP A 105 -5.46 7.09 13.45
N VAL A 106 -4.21 6.87 13.84
CA VAL A 106 -3.22 6.13 13.06
C VAL A 106 -3.10 4.72 13.62
N PHE A 107 -3.34 3.70 12.80
CA PHE A 107 -3.25 2.30 13.19
C PHE A 107 -2.00 1.67 12.61
N ILE A 108 -1.12 1.17 13.49
CA ILE A 108 0.09 0.44 13.14
C ILE A 108 -0.06 -0.97 13.72
N CYS A 109 0.17 -2.00 12.92
CA CYS A 109 0.14 -3.39 13.38
C CYS A 109 1.54 -3.99 13.27
N THR A 110 1.99 -4.68 14.31
CA THR A 110 3.21 -5.48 14.30
C THR A 110 2.90 -6.93 14.67
N ALA A 111 3.56 -7.87 14.00
CA ALA A 111 3.39 -9.30 14.15
C ALA A 111 4.24 -9.87 15.29
N ASP A 112 5.55 -9.72 15.23
CA ASP A 112 6.47 -10.12 16.30
C ASP A 112 7.84 -9.42 16.19
N PRO A 113 8.54 -9.15 17.32
CA PRO A 113 9.83 -8.46 17.34
C PRO A 113 10.98 -9.13 16.56
N ARG A 114 10.87 -10.42 16.23
CA ARG A 114 11.93 -11.14 15.49
C ARG A 114 11.77 -10.95 13.99
N ALA A 115 10.54 -11.03 13.50
CA ALA A 115 10.20 -10.73 12.12
C ALA A 115 10.27 -9.21 11.84
N GLU A 116 9.88 -8.40 12.82
CA GLU A 116 9.74 -6.95 12.71
C GLU A 116 10.49 -6.27 13.88
N PRO A 117 11.77 -5.89 13.69
CA PRO A 117 12.59 -5.35 14.76
C PRO A 117 11.96 -4.12 15.45
N PRO A 118 11.91 -4.08 16.81
CA PRO A 118 11.24 -3.01 17.54
C PRO A 118 11.69 -1.60 17.16
N LEU A 119 12.99 -1.40 16.90
CA LEU A 119 13.53 -0.09 16.50
C LEU A 119 12.84 0.45 15.23
N GLY A 120 12.67 -0.39 14.21
CA GLY A 120 12.01 -0.01 12.97
C GLY A 120 10.53 0.33 13.19
N VAL A 121 9.83 -0.49 14.00
CA VAL A 121 8.43 -0.24 14.38
C VAL A 121 8.31 1.10 15.13
N MET A 122 9.23 1.39 16.06
CA MET A 122 9.22 2.64 16.82
C MET A 122 9.53 3.86 15.96
N ASN A 123 10.42 3.75 14.96
CA ASN A 123 10.64 4.82 13.98
C ASN A 123 9.35 5.15 13.21
N THR A 124 8.57 4.13 12.83
CA THR A 124 7.24 4.32 12.22
C THR A 124 6.27 5.00 13.19
N VAL A 125 6.20 4.57 14.45
CA VAL A 125 5.37 5.20 15.50
C VAL A 125 5.74 6.67 15.71
N ILE A 126 7.02 6.97 15.88
CA ILE A 126 7.52 8.34 16.08
C ILE A 126 7.21 9.21 14.85
N SER A 127 7.39 8.68 13.64
CA SER A 127 7.06 9.40 12.40
C SER A 127 5.56 9.72 12.29
N ALA A 128 4.68 8.83 12.77
CA ALA A 128 3.25 9.05 12.83
C ALA A 128 2.87 10.13 13.84
N MET A 129 3.51 10.17 15.01
CA MET A 129 3.32 11.23 16.01
C MET A 129 3.81 12.61 15.51
N ALA A 130 4.75 12.64 14.58
CA ALA A 130 5.32 13.86 14.01
C ALA A 130 4.57 14.38 12.77
N LEU A 131 3.41 13.81 12.43
CA LEU A 131 2.55 14.35 11.36
C LEU A 131 2.12 15.78 11.69
N ASN A 132 2.04 16.63 10.66
CA ASN A 132 1.59 18.00 10.77
C ASN A 132 0.06 18.04 10.96
N TYR A 133 -0.39 17.75 12.17
CA TYR A 133 -1.79 17.74 12.57
C TYR A 133 -1.93 18.21 14.03
N PRO A 134 -3.08 18.77 14.45
CA PRO A 134 -3.26 19.21 15.84
C PRO A 134 -3.09 18.04 16.80
N ALA A 135 -2.22 18.22 17.82
CA ALA A 135 -1.82 17.13 18.70
C ALA A 135 -3.01 16.51 19.47
N GLU A 136 -3.98 17.32 19.89
CA GLU A 136 -5.22 16.82 20.53
C GLU A 136 -6.17 16.07 19.59
N LYS A 137 -5.93 16.11 18.28
CA LYS A 137 -6.74 15.46 17.24
C LYS A 137 -6.03 14.30 16.56
N LEU A 138 -4.79 14.03 16.92
CA LEU A 138 -4.00 12.93 16.39
C LEU A 138 -3.80 11.89 17.49
N SER A 139 -4.18 10.65 17.23
CA SER A 139 -3.92 9.53 18.13
C SER A 139 -3.22 8.41 17.36
N VAL A 140 -2.19 7.80 17.95
CA VAL A 140 -1.43 6.71 17.34
C VAL A 140 -1.64 5.44 18.15
N TYR A 141 -2.10 4.39 17.48
CA TYR A 141 -2.38 3.08 18.04
C TYR A 141 -1.40 2.05 17.47
N LEU A 142 -0.68 1.35 18.35
CA LEU A 142 0.14 0.21 17.99
C LEU A 142 -0.55 -1.08 18.45
N SER A 143 -0.90 -1.95 17.52
CA SER A 143 -1.33 -3.31 17.82
C SER A 143 -0.14 -4.26 17.76
N ASP A 144 0.20 -4.86 18.89
CA ASP A 144 1.21 -5.90 19.00
C ASP A 144 0.53 -7.29 19.01
N ASP A 145 0.64 -7.99 17.89
CA ASP A 145 0.15 -9.35 17.74
C ASP A 145 1.07 -10.39 18.41
N GLY A 146 2.31 -10.04 18.67
CA GLY A 146 3.28 -10.92 19.33
C GLY A 146 3.07 -10.99 20.83
N GLY A 147 2.50 -9.93 21.41
CA GLY A 147 2.25 -9.79 22.84
C GLY A 147 3.53 -9.73 23.67
N CYS A 148 4.59 -9.14 23.11
CA CYS A 148 5.92 -9.11 23.69
C CYS A 148 6.10 -7.89 24.60
N THR A 149 6.68 -8.10 25.78
CA THR A 149 7.06 -7.03 26.71
C THR A 149 8.02 -6.03 26.07
N VAL A 150 9.00 -6.52 25.31
CA VAL A 150 9.95 -5.69 24.54
C VAL A 150 9.25 -4.61 23.71
N THR A 151 8.18 -4.95 22.98
CA THR A 151 7.47 -4.00 22.12
C THR A 151 6.85 -2.87 22.94
N LEU A 152 6.22 -3.22 24.06
CA LEU A 152 5.60 -2.27 24.97
C LEU A 152 6.64 -1.35 25.60
N GLU A 153 7.77 -1.89 26.06
CA GLU A 153 8.83 -1.09 26.67
C GLU A 153 9.55 -0.22 25.64
N ALA A 154 9.80 -0.73 24.43
CA ALA A 154 10.33 0.06 23.32
C ALA A 154 9.42 1.23 22.99
N MET A 155 8.10 1.05 23.04
CA MET A 155 7.11 2.11 22.84
C MET A 155 7.14 3.18 23.94
N ARG A 156 7.40 2.80 25.19
CA ARG A 156 7.62 3.76 26.28
C ARG A 156 8.91 4.59 26.08
N GLU A 157 9.98 3.97 25.60
CA GLU A 157 11.21 4.69 25.24
C GLU A 157 11.02 5.59 24.01
N ALA A 158 10.26 5.12 23.01
CA ALA A 158 9.91 5.90 21.83
C ALA A 158 9.11 7.16 22.22
N LEU A 159 8.19 7.07 23.19
CA LEU A 159 7.47 8.24 23.71
C LEU A 159 8.42 9.26 24.35
N LYS A 160 9.44 8.82 25.11
CA LYS A 160 10.44 9.73 25.70
C LYS A 160 11.21 10.48 24.63
N PHE A 161 11.67 9.77 23.59
CA PHE A 161 12.36 10.38 22.46
C PHE A 161 11.44 11.32 21.65
N ALA A 162 10.18 10.90 21.41
CA ALA A 162 9.19 11.68 20.66
C ALA A 162 8.93 13.07 21.27
N LYS A 163 8.99 13.20 22.61
CA LYS A 163 8.86 14.49 23.30
C LYS A 163 9.94 15.51 22.92
N MET A 164 11.10 15.04 22.46
CA MET A 164 12.19 15.91 21.98
C MET A 164 12.12 16.07 20.45
N TRP A 165 11.85 14.97 19.75
CA TRP A 165 11.81 14.91 18.29
C TRP A 165 10.65 15.70 17.67
N VAL A 166 9.42 15.52 18.14
CA VAL A 166 8.24 16.18 17.56
C VAL A 166 8.34 17.71 17.64
N PRO A 167 8.70 18.31 18.80
CA PRO A 167 8.93 19.76 18.85
C PRO A 167 10.09 20.22 17.96
N PHE A 168 11.17 19.44 17.82
CA PHE A 168 12.27 19.75 16.91
C PHE A 168 11.79 19.79 15.45
N CYS A 169 11.03 18.79 15.01
CA CYS A 169 10.44 18.76 13.67
C CYS A 169 9.53 19.96 13.39
N ASN A 170 8.74 20.35 14.39
CA ASN A 170 7.81 21.48 14.28
C ASN A 170 8.54 22.82 14.27
N LYS A 171 9.52 23.02 15.17
CA LYS A 171 10.31 24.26 15.31
C LYS A 171 11.08 24.58 14.02
N TYR A 172 11.74 23.57 13.45
CA TYR A 172 12.58 23.76 12.26
C TYR A 172 11.87 23.40 10.96
N GLY A 173 10.62 22.93 10.99
CA GLY A 173 9.91 22.59 9.76
C GLY A 173 10.51 21.39 9.00
N VAL A 174 11.16 20.45 9.72
CA VAL A 174 11.76 19.23 9.15
C VAL A 174 10.73 18.48 8.31
N LYS A 175 11.11 18.09 7.08
CA LYS A 175 10.22 17.38 6.16
C LYS A 175 10.24 15.87 6.38
N THR A 176 11.42 15.26 6.52
CA THR A 176 11.55 13.83 6.86
C THR A 176 11.33 13.62 8.34
N VAL A 177 10.12 13.16 8.72
CA VAL A 177 9.74 13.02 10.13
C VAL A 177 10.09 11.66 10.75
N CYS A 178 10.57 10.71 9.95
CA CYS A 178 11.16 9.47 10.46
C CYS A 178 12.61 9.73 10.91
N PRO A 179 12.95 9.53 12.21
CA PRO A 179 14.27 9.86 12.75
C PRO A 179 15.41 9.11 12.04
N GLU A 180 15.27 7.80 11.86
CA GLU A 180 16.27 6.97 11.16
C GLU A 180 16.53 7.46 9.75
N ALA A 181 15.46 7.74 8.99
CA ALA A 181 15.57 8.24 7.63
C ALA A 181 16.20 9.64 7.58
N TYR A 182 15.88 10.50 8.55
CA TYR A 182 16.43 11.85 8.66
C TYR A 182 17.94 11.83 8.96
N PHE A 183 18.39 11.00 9.90
CA PHE A 183 19.81 10.94 10.27
C PHE A 183 20.67 10.09 9.32
N THR A 184 20.05 9.20 8.52
CA THR A 184 20.76 8.36 7.53
C THR A 184 20.86 9.01 6.16
N LYS A 185 19.83 9.74 5.70
CA LYS A 185 19.90 10.51 4.45
C LYS A 185 20.80 11.72 4.69
N GLY A 186 21.88 11.84 3.92
CA GLY A 186 22.79 12.98 4.01
C GLY A 186 22.07 14.33 3.89
N GLU A 187 22.73 15.40 4.36
CA GLU A 187 22.17 16.71 4.71
C GLU A 187 21.43 17.50 3.60
N VAL A 188 21.28 16.96 2.39
CA VAL A 188 21.03 17.71 1.15
C VAL A 188 19.54 17.92 0.81
N GLU A 189 18.59 17.12 1.34
CA GLU A 189 17.17 17.22 0.93
C GLU A 189 16.26 18.02 1.88
N ASP A 190 16.67 18.21 3.13
CA ASP A 190 15.84 18.81 4.19
C ASP A 190 16.41 20.13 4.73
N GLU A 191 17.29 20.81 3.99
CA GLU A 191 17.86 22.09 4.40
C GLU A 191 16.78 23.15 4.67
N VAL A 192 16.70 23.54 5.94
CA VAL A 192 15.86 24.63 6.43
C VAL A 192 16.77 25.85 6.54
N THR A 193 16.41 26.93 5.83
CA THR A 193 17.06 28.23 5.92
C THR A 193 16.62 28.98 7.18
N LEU A 194 17.07 28.56 8.36
CA LEU A 194 16.94 29.28 9.63
C LEU A 194 18.22 29.08 10.47
N ASP A 195 18.57 30.13 11.24
CA ASP A 195 19.81 30.38 11.99
C ASP A 195 20.72 29.14 12.21
N SER A 196 21.81 29.06 11.43
CA SER A 196 22.55 27.82 11.21
C SER A 196 23.21 27.23 12.46
N HIS A 197 23.51 28.06 13.46
CA HIS A 197 24.20 27.63 14.67
C HIS A 197 23.27 26.96 15.68
N GLU A 198 22.14 27.59 16.05
CA GLU A 198 21.17 27.01 17.00
C GLU A 198 20.57 25.72 16.44
N PHE A 199 20.26 25.70 15.14
CA PHE A 199 19.81 24.49 14.47
C PHE A 199 20.87 23.38 14.51
N GLY A 200 22.14 23.71 14.28
CA GLY A 200 23.25 22.76 14.34
C GLY A 200 23.42 22.12 15.71
N ASP A 201 23.38 22.95 16.77
CA ASP A 201 23.50 22.50 18.16
C ASP A 201 22.30 21.62 18.58
N ASP A 202 21.08 22.05 18.28
CA ASP A 202 19.87 21.26 18.56
C ASP A 202 19.87 19.95 17.74
N LYS A 203 20.27 19.99 16.47
CA LYS A 203 20.39 18.79 15.62
C LYS A 203 21.39 17.79 16.19
N HIS A 204 22.56 18.26 16.65
CA HIS A 204 23.57 17.40 17.26
C HIS A 204 23.05 16.73 18.52
N ARG A 205 22.46 17.52 19.43
CA ARG A 205 21.88 17.02 20.67
C ARG A 205 20.78 15.98 20.43
N ILE A 206 19.87 16.25 19.49
CA ILE A 206 18.79 15.30 19.16
C ILE A 206 19.33 14.03 18.50
N LYS A 207 20.42 14.14 17.73
CA LYS A 207 21.09 12.97 17.14
C LYS A 207 21.69 12.06 18.21
N GLU A 208 22.37 12.61 19.21
CA GLU A 208 22.91 11.82 20.33
C GLU A 208 21.79 11.11 21.10
N GLU A 209 20.69 11.81 21.38
CA GLU A 209 19.52 11.22 22.03
C GLU A 209 18.87 10.10 21.18
N TYR A 210 18.84 10.26 19.86
CA TYR A 210 18.35 9.22 18.95
C TYR A 210 19.26 7.98 18.98
N GLU A 211 20.58 8.16 18.97
CA GLU A 211 21.55 7.06 19.03
C GLU A 211 21.44 6.29 20.36
N LEU A 212 21.27 7.00 21.49
CA LEU A 212 21.01 6.40 22.80
C LEU A 212 19.69 5.61 22.83
N PHE A 213 18.62 6.19 22.30
CA PHE A 213 17.32 5.52 22.15
C PHE A 213 17.46 4.24 21.30
N ALA A 214 18.11 4.34 20.14
CA ALA A 214 18.28 3.22 19.21
C ALA A 214 19.11 2.09 19.84
N GLN A 215 20.19 2.43 20.53
CA GLN A 215 21.02 1.46 21.24
C GLN A 215 20.20 0.74 22.33
N LYS A 216 19.44 1.49 23.14
CA LYS A 216 18.63 0.94 24.21
C LYS A 216 17.57 -0.04 23.69
N VAL A 217 16.81 0.35 22.67
CA VAL A 217 15.79 -0.52 22.07
C VAL A 217 16.40 -1.78 21.46
N THR A 218 17.57 -1.66 20.82
CA THR A 218 18.29 -2.81 20.23
C THR A 218 18.75 -3.79 21.31
N LEU A 219 19.37 -3.30 22.38
CA LEU A 219 19.81 -4.12 23.52
C LEU A 219 18.64 -4.83 24.22
N MET A 220 17.49 -4.17 24.32
CA MET A 220 16.28 -4.79 24.88
C MET A 220 15.78 -5.94 24.01
N SER A 221 15.80 -5.75 22.69
CA SER A 221 15.41 -6.79 21.73
C SER A 221 16.38 -7.99 21.71
N GLU A 222 17.65 -7.79 22.04
CA GLU A 222 18.65 -8.86 22.10
C GLU A 222 18.63 -9.62 23.44
N SER A 223 18.34 -8.92 24.55
CA SER A 223 18.39 -9.50 25.90
C SER A 223 17.12 -10.26 26.28
N GLU A 224 15.95 -9.85 25.80
CA GLU A 224 14.70 -10.58 26.01
C GLU A 224 14.42 -11.53 24.83
N SER A 225 14.53 -12.84 25.08
CA SER A 225 14.05 -13.84 24.12
C SER A 225 12.51 -13.77 24.03
N CYS A 226 11.95 -12.92 23.18
CA CYS A 226 10.50 -12.94 23.00
C CYS A 226 10.07 -14.19 22.23
N ILE A 227 9.45 -15.12 22.94
CA ILE A 227 8.66 -16.20 22.35
C ILE A 227 7.24 -15.64 22.26
N SER A 228 6.75 -15.37 21.04
CA SER A 228 5.35 -14.99 20.82
C SER A 228 4.45 -15.98 21.56
N ASN A 229 3.83 -15.51 22.63
CA ASN A 229 3.03 -16.37 23.47
C ASN A 229 1.69 -16.54 22.77
N LYS A 230 1.30 -17.78 22.47
CA LYS A 230 -0.01 -18.06 21.84
C LYS A 230 -1.15 -18.01 22.85
N ASP A 231 -0.82 -17.86 24.13
CA ASP A 231 -1.76 -17.80 25.24
C ASP A 231 -1.43 -16.63 26.18
N HIS A 232 -2.14 -15.52 26.01
CA HIS A 232 -2.01 -14.35 26.88
C HIS A 232 -3.30 -13.53 26.91
N SER A 233 -3.51 -12.84 28.03
CA SER A 233 -4.61 -11.90 28.20
C SER A 233 -4.39 -10.62 27.40
N ALA A 234 -5.49 -9.90 27.13
CA ALA A 234 -5.40 -8.59 26.49
C ALA A 234 -4.71 -7.56 27.39
N VAL A 235 -3.94 -6.67 26.76
CA VAL A 235 -3.28 -5.53 27.40
C VAL A 235 -3.60 -4.29 26.60
N VAL A 236 -4.10 -3.24 27.26
CA VAL A 236 -4.30 -1.92 26.66
C VAL A 236 -3.61 -0.91 27.56
N GLU A 237 -2.63 -0.19 27.03
CA GLU A 237 -1.92 0.86 27.76
C GLU A 237 -2.07 2.19 27.02
N VAL A 238 -2.71 3.13 27.70
CA VAL A 238 -2.90 4.49 27.20
C VAL A 238 -1.79 5.36 27.80
N MET A 239 -0.83 5.74 26.96
CA MET A 239 0.33 6.52 27.37
C MET A 239 -0.01 8.01 27.25
N VAL A 240 -0.29 8.64 28.38
CA VAL A 240 -0.61 10.07 28.48
C VAL A 240 0.58 10.83 29.05
N ASP A 241 0.88 11.98 28.46
CA ASP A 241 1.81 12.91 29.09
C ASP A 241 1.20 13.51 30.36
N LYS A 242 1.66 13.06 31.53
CA LYS A 242 1.23 13.58 32.84
C LYS A 242 2.08 14.75 33.33
N GLY A 243 2.96 15.32 32.50
CA GLY A 243 3.78 16.46 32.87
C GLY A 243 2.95 17.71 33.15
N MET A 244 2.73 18.05 34.43
CA MET A 244 2.04 19.29 34.85
C MET A 244 2.76 20.59 34.43
N HIS A 245 3.93 20.51 33.78
CA HIS A 245 4.78 21.65 33.45
C HIS A 245 5.17 21.79 31.97
N ASP A 246 4.83 20.83 31.10
CA ASP A 246 5.19 20.92 29.68
C ASP A 246 4.00 21.45 28.87
N GLN A 247 4.10 22.70 28.40
CA GLN A 247 3.04 23.36 27.61
C GLN A 247 2.86 22.74 26.20
N ARG A 248 3.67 21.76 25.83
CA ARG A 248 3.69 21.16 24.48
C ARG A 248 2.83 19.90 24.46
N LYS A 249 1.65 20.02 23.84
CA LYS A 249 0.74 18.89 23.65
C LYS A 249 1.37 17.85 22.72
N MET A 250 1.34 16.58 23.15
CA MET A 250 1.76 15.43 22.35
C MET A 250 0.52 14.64 21.88
N PRO A 251 0.56 14.02 20.68
CA PRO A 251 -0.46 13.07 20.26
C PRO A 251 -0.64 11.93 21.26
N LEU A 252 -1.88 11.45 21.38
CA LEU A 252 -2.18 10.30 22.23
C LEU A 252 -1.52 9.05 21.68
N LEU A 253 -0.89 8.25 22.55
CA LEU A 253 -0.24 7.01 22.16
C LEU A 253 -0.89 5.83 22.91
N VAL A 254 -1.37 4.82 22.17
CA VAL A 254 -2.10 3.67 22.74
C VAL A 254 -1.48 2.36 22.27
N TYR A 255 -0.98 1.57 23.21
CA TYR A 255 -0.55 0.20 22.97
C TYR A 255 -1.72 -0.76 23.16
N VAL A 256 -1.89 -1.70 22.22
CA VAL A 256 -2.91 -2.74 22.29
C VAL A 256 -2.26 -4.08 21.97
N SER A 257 -2.35 -5.02 22.91
CA SER A 257 -2.16 -6.44 22.64
C SER A 257 -3.47 -7.16 22.91
N ARG A 258 -4.00 -7.84 21.90
CA ARG A 258 -5.28 -8.54 22.01
C ARG A 258 -5.11 -9.87 22.73
N GLU A 259 -6.17 -10.35 23.37
CA GLU A 259 -6.17 -11.70 23.93
C GLU A 259 -5.96 -12.74 22.85
N LYS A 260 -5.07 -13.70 23.10
CA LYS A 260 -4.87 -14.88 22.27
C LYS A 260 -4.99 -16.14 23.11
N ARG A 261 -5.64 -17.15 22.53
CA ARG A 261 -5.79 -18.50 23.10
C ARG A 261 -5.50 -19.53 22.01
N PRO A 262 -4.82 -20.66 22.31
CA PRO A 262 -4.38 -21.62 21.29
C PRO A 262 -5.49 -22.17 20.38
N CYS A 263 -6.71 -22.32 20.90
CA CYS A 263 -7.84 -22.91 20.16
C CYS A 263 -8.73 -21.88 19.44
N HIS A 264 -8.39 -20.58 19.48
CA HIS A 264 -9.23 -19.53 18.91
C HIS A 264 -8.55 -18.93 17.67
N PRO A 265 -9.20 -18.98 16.49
CA PRO A 265 -8.67 -18.33 15.31
C PRO A 265 -8.65 -16.81 15.52
N HIS A 266 -7.51 -16.18 15.24
CA HIS A 266 -7.30 -14.75 15.49
C HIS A 266 -7.25 -13.90 14.21
N HIS A 267 -7.33 -14.50 13.02
CA HIS A 267 -7.41 -13.77 11.74
C HIS A 267 -6.30 -12.73 11.49
N PHE A 268 -5.08 -12.99 11.98
CA PHE A 268 -3.87 -12.18 11.72
C PHE A 268 -4.13 -10.67 11.77
N LYS A 269 -3.67 -9.92 10.76
CA LYS A 269 -3.78 -8.46 10.65
C LYS A 269 -5.24 -7.96 10.65
N ALA A 270 -6.13 -8.63 9.92
CA ALA A 270 -7.55 -8.28 9.88
C ALA A 270 -8.20 -8.30 11.28
N GLY A 271 -7.87 -9.31 12.08
CA GLY A 271 -8.36 -9.39 13.46
C GLY A 271 -7.76 -8.29 14.35
N SER A 272 -6.49 -7.94 14.17
CA SER A 272 -5.82 -6.87 14.92
C SER A 272 -6.45 -5.51 14.62
N LEU A 273 -6.66 -5.19 13.34
CA LEU A 273 -7.35 -3.97 12.90
C LEU A 273 -8.78 -3.89 13.46
N ASN A 274 -9.52 -5.00 13.48
CA ASN A 274 -10.86 -5.05 14.07
C ASN A 274 -10.86 -4.78 15.59
N VAL A 275 -9.82 -5.23 16.31
CA VAL A 275 -9.65 -4.90 17.74
C VAL A 275 -9.33 -3.41 17.89
N LEU A 276 -8.39 -2.88 17.11
CA LEU A 276 -8.04 -1.46 17.13
C LEU A 276 -9.27 -0.58 16.87
N LEU A 277 -10.11 -0.92 15.89
CA LEU A 277 -11.38 -0.22 15.63
C LEU A 277 -12.27 -0.13 16.87
N ARG A 278 -12.42 -1.24 17.62
CA ARG A 278 -13.23 -1.27 18.84
C ARG A 278 -12.59 -0.46 19.97
N VAL A 279 -11.29 -0.59 20.16
CA VAL A 279 -10.55 0.14 21.21
C VAL A 279 -10.57 1.65 20.93
N SER A 280 -10.27 2.05 19.69
CA SER A 280 -10.35 3.44 19.22
C SER A 280 -11.73 4.04 19.45
N SER A 281 -12.81 3.29 19.14
CA SER A 281 -14.18 3.78 19.34
C SER A 281 -14.53 4.14 20.80
N LEU A 282 -13.80 3.58 21.76
CA LEU A 282 -13.98 3.86 23.20
C LEU A 282 -13.07 4.96 23.72
N ILE A 283 -11.92 5.19 23.07
CA ILE A 283 -10.88 6.11 23.55
C ILE A 283 -10.95 7.47 22.83
N SER A 284 -10.73 7.50 21.51
CA SER A 284 -10.70 8.74 20.71
C SER A 284 -11.93 8.90 19.82
N ASN A 285 -12.54 7.79 19.37
CA ASN A 285 -13.70 7.74 18.49
C ASN A 285 -13.53 8.62 17.23
N SER A 286 -12.36 8.55 16.60
CA SER A 286 -12.04 9.36 15.42
C SER A 286 -12.82 8.89 14.18
N PRO A 287 -13.39 9.81 13.38
CA PRO A 287 -14.12 9.46 12.17
C PRO A 287 -13.22 8.99 11.02
N TYR A 288 -11.92 9.30 11.06
CA TYR A 288 -10.95 8.94 10.04
C TYR A 288 -9.81 8.13 10.64
N ILE A 289 -9.37 7.11 9.89
CA ILE A 289 -8.34 6.17 10.30
C ILE A 289 -7.29 6.09 9.21
N LEU A 290 -6.03 6.31 9.58
CA LEU A 290 -4.86 6.09 8.75
C LEU A 290 -4.24 4.73 9.09
N GLY A 291 -4.42 3.75 8.22
CA GLY A 291 -3.76 2.44 8.36
C GLY A 291 -2.33 2.49 7.82
N LEU A 292 -1.35 2.06 8.63
CA LEU A 292 0.06 1.95 8.28
C LEU A 292 0.60 0.57 8.66
N ASP A 293 1.49 0.07 7.80
CA ASP A 293 2.27 -1.13 8.10
C ASP A 293 3.49 -0.69 8.95
N CYS A 294 3.99 -1.57 9.81
CA CYS A 294 5.06 -1.21 10.75
C CYS A 294 6.39 -0.87 10.06
N ASP A 295 6.58 -1.32 8.82
CA ASP A 295 7.72 -1.04 7.95
C ASP A 295 7.48 0.16 7.00
N MET A 296 6.34 0.86 7.13
CA MET A 296 5.94 1.99 6.29
C MET A 296 5.82 3.28 7.12
N TYR A 297 6.91 4.02 7.23
CA TYR A 297 6.96 5.28 7.97
C TYR A 297 6.39 6.47 7.18
N CYS A 298 5.95 7.50 7.92
CA CYS A 298 5.54 8.78 7.37
C CYS A 298 6.80 9.56 6.91
N ASN A 299 6.96 9.73 5.60
CA ASN A 299 8.09 10.46 5.01
C ASN A 299 7.79 11.94 4.74
N ASP A 300 6.52 12.30 4.54
CA ASP A 300 6.05 13.67 4.46
C ASP A 300 5.09 13.97 5.61
N LYS A 301 5.41 15.00 6.41
CA LYS A 301 4.59 15.44 7.53
C LYS A 301 3.19 15.89 7.13
N ASN A 302 3.00 16.37 5.89
CA ASN A 302 1.72 16.93 5.44
C ASN A 302 0.73 15.87 4.95
N SER A 303 1.12 14.59 4.89
CA SER A 303 0.33 13.50 4.34
C SER A 303 -1.10 13.38 4.89
N ALA A 304 -1.28 13.56 6.20
CA ALA A 304 -2.61 13.56 6.83
C ALA A 304 -3.50 14.72 6.34
N ARG A 305 -2.94 15.94 6.25
CA ARG A 305 -3.66 17.11 5.72
C ARG A 305 -4.00 16.92 4.23
N GLU A 306 -3.08 16.38 3.44
CA GLU A 306 -3.35 16.06 2.03
C GLU A 306 -4.52 15.09 1.85
N ALA A 307 -4.65 14.09 2.73
CA ALA A 307 -5.82 13.20 2.74
C ALA A 307 -7.11 13.95 3.10
N MET A 308 -7.05 14.87 4.06
CA MET A 308 -8.19 15.69 4.47
C MET A 308 -8.70 16.60 3.36
N CYS A 309 -7.86 17.02 2.40
CA CYS A 309 -8.32 17.76 1.23
C CYS A 309 -9.40 17.02 0.42
N PHE A 310 -9.41 15.68 0.45
CA PHE A 310 -10.45 14.87 -0.21
C PHE A 310 -11.63 14.59 0.71
N HIS A 311 -11.37 14.27 1.99
CA HIS A 311 -12.42 13.94 2.96
C HIS A 311 -13.26 15.13 3.39
N LEU A 312 -12.73 16.35 3.30
CA LEU A 312 -13.44 17.59 3.61
C LEU A 312 -14.01 18.29 2.36
N ASP A 313 -13.80 17.75 1.15
CA ASP A 313 -14.45 18.30 -0.05
C ASP A 313 -15.98 18.04 0.03
N PRO A 314 -16.83 19.07 0.03
CA PRO A 314 -18.29 18.90 0.14
C PRO A 314 -18.91 18.00 -0.93
N LYS A 315 -18.29 17.92 -2.12
CA LYS A 315 -18.79 17.10 -3.23
C LYS A 315 -18.42 15.64 -3.11
N LEU A 316 -17.31 15.33 -2.44
CA LEU A 316 -16.73 13.99 -2.38
C LEU A 316 -16.95 13.32 -1.03
N SER A 317 -16.88 14.09 0.06
CA SER A 317 -16.85 13.64 1.46
C SER A 317 -17.92 12.60 1.80
N SER A 318 -19.18 12.83 1.41
CA SER A 318 -20.32 11.96 1.73
C SER A 318 -20.27 10.57 1.08
N SER A 319 -19.44 10.40 0.04
CA SER A 319 -19.34 9.17 -0.75
C SER A 319 -17.94 8.57 -0.73
N LEU A 320 -16.96 9.21 -0.08
CA LEU A 320 -15.57 8.79 -0.07
C LEU A 320 -15.32 7.80 1.07
N ALA A 321 -14.88 6.59 0.71
CA ALA A 321 -14.43 5.59 1.66
C ALA A 321 -12.99 5.81 2.13
N PHE A 322 -12.05 5.92 1.20
CA PHE A 322 -10.62 6.03 1.53
C PHE A 322 -9.81 6.78 0.47
N VAL A 323 -8.68 7.32 0.90
CA VAL A 323 -7.63 7.91 0.05
C VAL A 323 -6.41 6.98 0.10
N GLN A 324 -6.05 6.42 -1.04
CA GLN A 324 -4.88 5.57 -1.21
C GLN A 324 -3.68 6.41 -1.66
N PHE A 325 -2.56 6.25 -0.95
CA PHE A 325 -1.26 6.79 -1.33
C PHE A 325 -0.37 5.72 -1.96
N PRO A 326 0.61 6.09 -2.78
CA PRO A 326 1.70 5.21 -3.16
C PRO A 326 2.58 4.88 -1.94
N GLN A 327 2.81 3.60 -1.71
CA GLN A 327 3.92 3.06 -0.93
C GLN A 327 5.15 3.04 -1.84
N THR A 328 6.19 3.73 -1.40
CA THR A 328 7.47 3.82 -2.08
C THR A 328 8.54 3.18 -1.21
N PHE A 329 9.51 2.50 -1.82
CA PHE A 329 10.57 1.81 -1.06
C PHE A 329 11.92 2.48 -1.25
N HIS A 330 12.66 2.70 -0.16
CA HIS A 330 13.93 3.42 -0.19
C HIS A 330 15.15 2.53 -0.45
N ASN A 331 15.06 1.23 -0.15
CA ASN A 331 16.14 0.25 -0.24
C ASN A 331 16.19 -0.49 -1.60
N ILE A 332 15.54 0.02 -2.63
CA ILE A 332 15.60 -0.55 -3.98
C ILE A 332 16.98 -0.26 -4.58
N SER A 333 17.71 -1.31 -4.97
CA SER A 333 19.02 -1.19 -5.64
C SER A 333 18.92 -0.31 -6.89
N LYS A 334 19.92 0.57 -7.08
CA LYS A 334 20.08 1.33 -8.33
C LYS A 334 20.45 0.40 -9.51
N HIS A 335 21.09 -0.73 -9.20
CA HIS A 335 21.49 -1.78 -10.14
C HIS A 335 20.52 -2.94 -10.01
N ASP A 336 19.46 -2.92 -10.82
CA ASP A 336 18.52 -4.03 -10.94
C ASP A 336 19.14 -5.11 -11.83
N ILE A 337 20.03 -5.91 -11.25
CA ILE A 337 20.76 -6.97 -11.97
C ILE A 337 19.85 -8.07 -12.52
N TYR A 338 18.62 -8.17 -12.01
CA TYR A 338 17.63 -9.16 -12.44
C TYR A 338 16.62 -8.60 -13.44
N GLU A 339 16.74 -7.33 -13.83
CA GLU A 339 15.80 -6.62 -14.70
C GLU A 339 14.34 -6.87 -14.28
N SER A 340 14.14 -7.02 -12.97
CA SER A 340 12.85 -7.36 -12.41
C SER A 340 11.97 -6.13 -12.61
N GLN A 341 10.92 -6.24 -13.43
CA GLN A 341 10.03 -5.11 -13.71
C GLN A 341 9.42 -4.46 -12.45
N LEU A 342 9.63 -5.04 -11.26
CA LEU A 342 9.49 -4.43 -9.95
C LEU A 342 9.98 -2.98 -9.89
N ARG A 343 11.12 -2.61 -10.50
CA ARG A 343 11.56 -1.19 -10.47
C ARG A 343 10.58 -0.26 -11.19
N CYS A 344 9.98 -0.71 -12.30
CA CYS A 344 8.92 0.02 -12.99
C CYS A 344 7.64 0.02 -12.13
N THR A 345 7.27 -1.11 -11.54
CA THR A 345 6.10 -1.23 -10.63
C THR A 345 6.22 -0.34 -9.38
N PHE A 346 7.43 -0.12 -8.86
CA PHE A 346 7.70 0.72 -7.68
C PHE A 346 7.99 2.20 -8.01
N LYS A 347 8.30 2.55 -9.27
CA LYS A 347 8.47 3.95 -9.73
C LYS A 347 7.28 4.51 -10.52
N VAL A 348 6.51 3.64 -11.16
CA VAL A 348 5.24 3.93 -11.84
C VAL A 348 4.17 3.34 -10.95
N GLY A 349 3.45 4.20 -10.22
CA GLY A 349 2.54 3.75 -9.17
C GLY A 349 1.53 2.70 -9.64
N PHE A 350 1.64 1.49 -9.11
CA PHE A 350 0.62 0.44 -9.16
C PHE A 350 0.20 0.03 -7.75
N ARG A 351 -1.06 -0.41 -7.65
CA ARG A 351 -1.83 -0.56 -6.41
C ARG A 351 -1.66 -1.95 -5.79
N TYR A 352 -1.71 -2.00 -4.46
CA TYR A 352 -1.36 -3.15 -3.62
C TYR A 352 -2.03 -4.47 -3.98
N PHE A 353 -1.21 -5.51 -3.84
CA PHE A 353 -1.56 -6.91 -3.76
C PHE A 353 -1.05 -7.42 -2.41
N SER A 354 -1.90 -7.87 -1.48
CA SER A 354 -1.50 -8.85 -0.46
C SER A 354 -2.66 -9.48 0.33
N VAL A 355 -2.78 -10.81 0.25
CA VAL A 355 -3.56 -11.76 1.09
C VAL A 355 -5.01 -11.36 1.39
N THR A 356 -5.67 -10.85 0.36
CA THR A 356 -7.11 -10.92 0.18
C THR A 356 -7.99 -10.03 1.06
N GLU A 357 -7.67 -9.72 2.33
CA GLU A 357 -8.58 -8.90 3.15
C GLU A 357 -8.69 -7.45 2.68
N ASP A 358 -7.59 -6.86 2.21
CA ASP A 358 -7.53 -5.48 1.70
C ASP A 358 -8.30 -5.35 0.38
N PHE A 359 -8.09 -6.30 -0.51
CA PHE A 359 -8.79 -6.46 -1.78
C PHE A 359 -10.28 -6.70 -1.54
N PHE A 360 -10.63 -7.63 -0.63
CA PHE A 360 -12.02 -7.93 -0.29
C PHE A 360 -12.73 -6.75 0.37
N THR A 361 -12.05 -6.04 1.26
CA THR A 361 -12.62 -4.84 1.88
C THR A 361 -12.89 -3.78 0.83
N SER A 362 -11.93 -3.57 -0.08
CA SER A 362 -12.07 -2.60 -1.17
C SER A 362 -13.21 -2.95 -2.13
N ILE A 363 -13.29 -4.21 -2.60
CA ILE A 363 -14.36 -4.63 -3.52
C ILE A 363 -15.74 -4.56 -2.83
N HIS A 364 -15.81 -4.88 -1.53
CA HIS A 364 -17.04 -4.78 -0.74
C HIS A 364 -17.51 -3.33 -0.60
N MET A 365 -16.62 -2.42 -0.21
CA MET A 365 -16.94 -0.99 -0.10
C MET A 365 -17.40 -0.41 -1.45
N HIS A 366 -16.66 -0.69 -2.52
CA HIS A 366 -17.01 -0.21 -3.85
C HIS A 366 -18.31 -0.83 -4.39
N SER A 367 -18.63 -2.09 -4.03
CA SER A 367 -19.92 -2.70 -4.37
C SER A 367 -21.12 -2.07 -3.66
N LYS A 368 -20.85 -1.28 -2.61
CA LYS A 368 -21.83 -0.43 -1.93
C LYS A 368 -21.81 1.02 -2.41
N HIS A 369 -21.19 1.29 -3.57
CA HIS A 369 -21.10 2.60 -4.21
C HIS A 369 -20.24 3.63 -3.48
N TRP A 370 -19.42 3.21 -2.51
CA TRP A 370 -18.38 4.09 -1.98
C TRP A 370 -17.31 4.36 -3.04
N LEU A 371 -16.72 5.55 -3.00
CA LEU A 371 -15.63 5.97 -3.87
C LEU A 371 -14.30 5.84 -3.15
N SER A 372 -13.23 5.68 -3.92
CA SER A 372 -11.86 5.83 -3.45
C SER A 372 -11.12 6.85 -4.29
N VAL A 373 -10.13 7.50 -3.69
CA VAL A 373 -9.20 8.39 -4.39
C VAL A 373 -7.81 7.78 -4.32
N TYR A 374 -7.07 7.89 -5.42
CA TYR A 374 -5.64 7.65 -5.44
C TYR A 374 -4.94 8.99 -5.56
N HIS A 375 -4.12 9.34 -4.55
CA HIS A 375 -3.39 10.59 -4.48
C HIS A 375 -1.89 10.31 -4.56
N MET A 376 -1.22 10.94 -5.51
CA MET A 376 0.20 10.75 -5.78
C MET A 376 0.92 12.10 -5.63
N PRO A 377 1.44 12.40 -4.43
CA PRO A 377 2.20 13.62 -4.20
C PRO A 377 3.57 13.55 -4.89
N SER A 378 4.19 14.73 -5.10
CA SER A 378 5.51 14.84 -5.72
C SER A 378 6.61 14.26 -4.83
N ARG A 379 6.50 14.47 -3.51
CA ARG A 379 7.29 13.79 -2.49
C ARG A 379 6.51 12.57 -2.00
N PRO A 380 7.10 11.36 -1.94
CA PRO A 380 6.41 10.20 -1.38
C PRO A 380 5.99 10.47 0.07
N SER A 381 4.70 10.37 0.36
CA SER A 381 4.16 10.57 1.71
C SER A 381 4.55 9.47 2.68
N PHE A 382 4.61 8.23 2.18
CA PHE A 382 4.92 7.05 2.95
C PHE A 382 6.09 6.32 2.28
N MET A 383 7.08 5.97 3.08
CA MET A 383 8.24 5.19 2.62
C MET A 383 8.44 3.97 3.50
N GLY A 384 8.84 2.87 2.89
CA GLY A 384 9.19 1.66 3.64
C GLY A 384 10.34 0.90 3.05
N SER A 385 10.56 -0.30 3.59
CA SER A 385 11.60 -1.22 3.15
C SER A 385 10.98 -2.37 2.36
N CYS A 386 11.52 -2.67 1.18
CA CYS A 386 11.15 -3.87 0.44
C CYS A 386 11.97 -5.07 0.92
N THR A 387 11.45 -6.28 0.73
CA THR A 387 12.20 -7.52 0.97
C THR A 387 13.49 -7.52 0.15
N THR A 388 14.63 -7.79 0.78
CA THR A 388 15.95 -7.76 0.14
C THR A 388 16.46 -9.13 -0.30
N ASN A 389 15.82 -10.21 0.18
CA ASN A 389 16.19 -11.58 -0.17
C ASN A 389 15.10 -12.25 -1.03
N LEU A 390 15.54 -13.20 -1.86
CA LEU A 390 14.66 -13.88 -2.81
C LEU A 390 13.62 -14.77 -2.12
N ASN A 391 13.98 -15.41 -1.01
CA ASN A 391 13.09 -16.31 -0.29
C ASN A 391 11.83 -15.59 0.20
N ASP A 392 12.01 -14.44 0.85
CA ASP A 392 10.90 -13.65 1.38
C ASP A 392 10.06 -13.05 0.26
N LEU A 393 10.70 -12.61 -0.83
CA LEU A 393 10.00 -12.15 -2.04
C LEU A 393 9.11 -13.27 -2.64
N LEU A 394 9.61 -14.50 -2.70
CA LEU A 394 8.83 -15.64 -3.21
C LEU A 394 7.69 -16.05 -2.27
N ILE A 395 7.92 -16.03 -0.95
CA ILE A 395 6.88 -16.29 0.06
C ILE A 395 5.77 -15.22 -0.06
N GLN A 396 6.17 -13.95 -0.17
CA GLN A 396 5.27 -12.83 -0.36
C GLN A 396 4.46 -12.98 -1.65
N GLY A 397 5.13 -13.20 -2.79
CA GLY A 397 4.48 -13.41 -4.09
C GLY A 397 3.54 -14.62 -4.13
N THR A 398 3.89 -15.71 -3.44
CA THR A 398 3.05 -16.90 -3.30
C THR A 398 1.77 -16.59 -2.56
N ARG A 399 1.87 -15.93 -1.40
CA ARG A 399 0.72 -15.50 -0.60
C ARG A 399 -0.24 -14.60 -1.40
N TRP A 400 0.32 -13.65 -2.16
CA TRP A 400 -0.45 -12.73 -2.99
C TRP A 400 -1.20 -13.47 -4.11
N THR A 401 -0.47 -14.32 -4.83
CA THR A 401 -1.02 -15.12 -5.93
C THR A 401 -2.14 -16.03 -5.46
N ALA A 402 -1.93 -16.75 -4.33
CA ALA A 402 -2.93 -17.65 -3.76
C ALA A 402 -4.22 -16.90 -3.40
N GLY A 403 -4.11 -15.76 -2.70
CA GLY A 403 -5.27 -14.96 -2.32
C GLY A 403 -6.06 -14.42 -3.51
N LEU A 404 -5.38 -13.94 -4.55
CA LEU A 404 -6.03 -13.42 -5.76
C LEU A 404 -6.76 -14.52 -6.55
N ILE A 405 -6.14 -15.69 -6.68
CA ILE A 405 -6.77 -16.86 -7.33
C ILE A 405 -8.00 -17.30 -6.53
N GLU A 406 -7.91 -17.32 -5.20
CA GLU A 406 -9.06 -17.63 -4.33
C GLU A 406 -10.24 -16.68 -4.61
N VAL A 407 -9.99 -15.38 -4.71
CA VAL A 407 -11.03 -14.41 -5.08
C VAL A 407 -11.59 -14.68 -6.47
N ALA A 408 -10.71 -14.89 -7.45
CA ALA A 408 -11.10 -15.10 -8.84
C ALA A 408 -12.04 -16.30 -9.02
N LEU A 409 -11.83 -17.37 -8.23
CA LEU A 409 -12.62 -18.59 -8.23
C LEU A 409 -13.79 -18.59 -7.24
N SER A 410 -13.88 -17.59 -6.37
CA SER A 410 -14.97 -17.47 -5.39
C SER A 410 -16.25 -16.88 -5.97
N LYS A 411 -17.35 -16.93 -5.19
CA LYS A 411 -18.60 -16.21 -5.50
C LYS A 411 -18.45 -14.68 -5.57
N PHE A 412 -17.34 -14.15 -5.04
CA PHE A 412 -17.00 -12.73 -5.06
C PHE A 412 -16.10 -12.37 -6.24
N SER A 413 -15.92 -13.27 -7.20
CA SER A 413 -15.16 -13.01 -8.42
C SER A 413 -15.59 -11.70 -9.07
N PRO A 414 -14.67 -10.77 -9.37
CA PRO A 414 -15.02 -9.45 -9.87
C PRO A 414 -15.83 -9.47 -11.16
N LEU A 415 -15.72 -10.52 -11.98
CA LEU A 415 -16.47 -10.65 -13.24
C LEU A 415 -17.92 -11.12 -13.04
N ILE A 416 -18.21 -11.76 -11.92
CA ILE A 416 -19.54 -12.28 -11.59
C ILE A 416 -20.23 -11.30 -10.62
N TYR A 417 -19.54 -10.95 -9.54
CA TYR A 417 -20.04 -10.11 -8.46
C TYR A 417 -20.07 -8.62 -8.83
N GLY A 418 -19.12 -8.16 -9.64
CA GLY A 418 -18.90 -6.74 -9.92
C GLY A 418 -19.90 -6.08 -10.88
N PRO A 419 -20.23 -6.64 -12.07
CA PRO A 419 -21.02 -5.91 -13.08
C PRO A 419 -22.41 -5.45 -12.65
N SER A 420 -23.01 -6.10 -11.64
CA SER A 420 -24.29 -5.71 -11.05
C SER A 420 -24.19 -4.66 -9.93
N ARG A 421 -22.97 -4.36 -9.45
CA ARG A 421 -22.74 -3.54 -8.24
C ARG A 421 -21.74 -2.40 -8.42
N MET A 422 -20.99 -2.38 -9.51
CA MET A 422 -20.03 -1.31 -9.81
C MET A 422 -19.89 -1.11 -11.33
N PRO A 423 -19.38 0.05 -11.78
CA PRO A 423 -19.12 0.30 -13.19
C PRO A 423 -18.26 -0.81 -13.82
N ILE A 424 -18.58 -1.19 -15.06
CA ILE A 424 -17.91 -2.33 -15.73
C ILE A 424 -16.39 -2.16 -15.83
N LEU A 425 -15.90 -0.95 -16.08
CA LEU A 425 -14.47 -0.68 -16.13
C LEU A 425 -13.80 -0.88 -14.76
N GLN A 426 -14.47 -0.49 -13.67
CA GLN A 426 -13.97 -0.74 -12.32
C GLN A 426 -13.97 -2.24 -11.99
N SER A 427 -15.01 -2.95 -12.43
CA SER A 427 -15.10 -4.41 -12.36
C SER A 427 -13.93 -5.08 -13.09
N PHE A 428 -13.55 -4.56 -14.26
CA PHE A 428 -12.41 -5.04 -15.03
C PHE A 428 -11.06 -4.74 -14.37
N CYS A 429 -10.89 -3.59 -13.71
CA CYS A 429 -9.70 -3.32 -12.92
C CYS A 429 -9.50 -4.39 -11.83
N TYR A 430 -10.56 -4.71 -11.09
CA TYR A 430 -10.52 -5.77 -10.07
C TYR A 430 -10.30 -7.16 -10.68
N ALA A 431 -10.96 -7.46 -11.80
CA ALA A 431 -10.78 -8.73 -12.49
C ALA A 431 -9.35 -8.90 -12.99
N TRP A 432 -8.74 -7.85 -13.54
CA TRP A 432 -7.35 -7.91 -13.97
C TRP A 432 -6.43 -8.35 -12.85
N LEU A 433 -6.55 -7.72 -11.67
CA LEU A 433 -5.77 -8.06 -10.48
C LEU A 433 -6.00 -9.52 -10.05
N ALA A 434 -7.27 -9.96 -9.96
CA ALA A 434 -7.62 -11.30 -9.49
C ALA A 434 -7.17 -12.42 -10.45
N PHE A 435 -7.29 -12.20 -11.76
CA PHE A 435 -6.95 -13.20 -12.78
C PHE A 435 -5.51 -13.11 -13.29
N PHE A 436 -4.77 -12.03 -13.00
CA PHE A 436 -3.38 -11.86 -13.42
C PHE A 436 -2.47 -13.06 -13.10
N PRO A 437 -2.56 -13.71 -11.93
CA PRO A 437 -1.69 -14.84 -11.64
C PRO A 437 -1.91 -16.06 -12.56
N MET A 438 -3.07 -16.18 -13.21
CA MET A 438 -3.34 -17.25 -14.18
C MET A 438 -2.45 -17.17 -15.43
N THR A 439 -1.80 -16.03 -15.67
CA THR A 439 -0.82 -15.87 -16.77
C THR A 439 0.35 -16.85 -16.66
N CYS A 440 0.68 -17.34 -15.45
CA CYS A 440 1.77 -18.29 -15.26
C CYS A 440 1.57 -19.57 -16.08
N ILE A 441 0.34 -20.07 -16.19
CA ILE A 441 -0.01 -21.27 -16.97
C ILE A 441 0.28 -21.03 -18.45
N SER A 442 -0.15 -19.87 -18.97
CA SER A 442 0.11 -19.50 -20.36
C SER A 442 1.60 -19.37 -20.67
N LEU A 443 2.37 -18.77 -19.75
CA LEU A 443 3.81 -18.60 -19.90
C LEU A 443 4.53 -19.96 -19.91
N TRP A 444 4.14 -20.88 -19.03
CA TRP A 444 4.69 -22.25 -19.02
C TRP A 444 4.41 -22.99 -20.33
N ILE A 445 3.18 -22.88 -20.86
CA ILE A 445 2.83 -23.48 -22.15
C ILE A 445 3.67 -22.88 -23.28
N ILE A 446 3.80 -21.55 -23.35
CA ILE A 446 4.58 -20.88 -24.40
C ILE A 446 6.07 -21.18 -24.30
N ALA A 447 6.59 -21.42 -23.10
CA ALA A 447 8.00 -21.80 -22.90
C ALA A 447 8.28 -23.26 -23.28
N THR A 448 7.34 -24.18 -23.04
CA THR A 448 7.58 -25.63 -23.15
C THR A 448 7.07 -26.23 -24.45
N VAL A 449 5.86 -25.86 -24.90
CA VAL A 449 5.20 -26.49 -26.06
C VAL A 449 5.96 -26.24 -27.37
N PRO A 450 6.49 -25.04 -27.66
CA PRO A 450 7.33 -24.82 -28.84
C PRO A 450 8.60 -25.67 -28.82
N LEU A 451 9.26 -25.80 -27.68
CA LEU A 451 10.48 -26.60 -27.53
C LEU A 451 10.21 -28.07 -27.78
N LEU A 452 9.17 -28.62 -27.15
CA LEU A 452 8.77 -30.02 -27.35
C LEU A 452 8.33 -30.27 -28.80
N SER A 453 7.64 -29.31 -29.41
CA SER A 453 7.21 -29.44 -30.80
C SER A 453 8.37 -29.39 -31.78
N LEU A 454 9.38 -28.57 -31.50
CA LEU A 454 10.63 -28.53 -32.27
C LEU A 454 11.35 -29.88 -32.22
N LEU A 455 11.50 -30.48 -31.04
CA LEU A 455 12.12 -31.79 -30.86
C LEU A 455 11.36 -32.93 -31.57
N ASN A 456 10.05 -32.80 -31.71
CA ASN A 456 9.18 -33.79 -32.36
C ASN A 456 8.85 -33.45 -33.83
N HIS A 457 9.51 -32.45 -34.42
CA HIS A 457 9.26 -32.00 -35.80
C HIS A 457 7.80 -31.57 -36.09
N ILE A 458 7.10 -31.08 -35.07
CA ILE A 458 5.72 -30.57 -35.15
C ILE A 458 5.77 -29.08 -35.46
N THR A 459 5.03 -28.64 -36.48
CA THR A 459 5.00 -27.23 -36.91
C THR A 459 3.79 -26.50 -36.31
N ILE A 460 4.00 -25.68 -35.27
CA ILE A 460 2.92 -24.93 -34.59
C ILE A 460 2.63 -23.57 -35.25
N TYR A 461 3.61 -23.01 -35.95
CA TYR A 461 3.53 -21.68 -36.56
C TYR A 461 3.45 -21.78 -38.08
N PRO A 462 2.85 -20.80 -38.79
CA PRO A 462 2.78 -20.83 -40.24
C PRO A 462 4.17 -20.96 -40.84
N LYS A 463 4.29 -21.79 -41.88
CA LYS A 463 5.45 -21.70 -42.77
C LYS A 463 5.42 -20.32 -43.43
N VAL A 464 6.44 -19.51 -43.17
CA VAL A 464 6.64 -18.25 -43.90
C VAL A 464 6.79 -18.64 -45.37
N ARG A 465 5.88 -18.16 -46.23
CA ARG A 465 6.07 -18.28 -47.67
C ARG A 465 7.26 -17.40 -48.02
N ASN A 466 8.43 -17.99 -48.19
CA ASN A 466 9.52 -17.34 -48.91
C ASN A 466 8.99 -17.12 -50.33
N LYS A 467 8.76 -15.86 -50.68
CA LYS A 467 8.63 -15.46 -52.07
C LYS A 467 9.99 -15.45 -52.71
#